data_AF-A0A958HNG6-F1
#
_entry.id   AF-A0A958HNG6-F1
#
_cell.length_a   1.000
_cell.length_b   1.000
_cell.length_c   1.000
_cell.angle_alpha   90.00
_cell.angle_beta   90.00
_cell.angle_gamma   90.00
#
_symmetry.space_group_name_H-M   'P 1'
#
loop_
_entity.id
_entity.type
_entity.pdbx_description
1 polymer ?
#
loop_
_entity_poly.entity_id
_entity_poly.type
_entity_poly.pdbx_seq_one_letter_code
_entity_poly.pdbx_strand_id
1 'polypeptide(L)'
;MKRLYTVIALLLVATMLLAACGGGSTPEPTTAPEPAPTTAPEPTAVPEPTATEAAAPAEPAATEAPAEAMGAFTCDAPIKIGLITDLTGGLAIYGTMAQRSFLLGMEYASGAAGEEMGDNAWSYKFGDCEVQVLVRDDKGSADETATLARELIEKDQVDMLVGTVSSGSTASLQEIAKENDVVLIAAPAAANDITGVNFNDH
;
A
#
# COMPACT_ATOMS: atom_id res chain seq x y z
N MET A 1 12.77 -40.37 25.38
CA MET A 1 12.43 -39.06 24.81
C MET A 1 12.97 -38.93 23.39
N LYS A 2 14.28 -38.75 23.15
CA LYS A 2 14.85 -38.52 21.79
C LYS A 2 14.53 -39.62 20.76
N ARG A 3 14.62 -40.89 21.13
CA ARG A 3 14.27 -42.03 20.25
C ARG A 3 12.78 -42.12 19.89
N LEU A 4 11.90 -41.59 20.75
CA LEU A 4 10.45 -41.58 20.48
C LEU A 4 10.09 -40.47 19.49
N TYR A 5 10.72 -39.30 19.61
CA TYR A 5 10.57 -38.20 18.64
C TYR A 5 11.10 -38.57 17.25
N THR A 6 12.21 -39.31 17.15
CA THR A 6 12.74 -39.77 15.86
C THR A 6 11.79 -40.74 15.16
N VAL A 7 11.13 -41.63 15.93
CA VAL A 7 10.15 -42.59 15.38
C VAL A 7 8.85 -41.87 14.95
N ILE A 8 8.38 -40.89 15.72
CA ILE A 8 7.20 -40.07 15.36
C ILE A 8 7.48 -39.22 14.12
N ALA A 9 8.68 -38.62 14.02
CA ALA A 9 9.08 -37.86 12.85
C ALA A 9 9.19 -38.73 11.58
N LEU A 10 9.73 -39.95 11.70
CA LEU A 10 9.77 -40.90 10.58
C LEU A 10 8.38 -41.38 10.15
N LEU A 11 7.45 -41.54 11.10
CA LEU A 11 6.06 -41.89 10.81
C LEU A 11 5.29 -40.77 10.10
N LEU A 12 5.53 -39.51 10.47
CA LEU A 12 4.92 -38.34 9.82
C LEU A 12 5.46 -38.08 8.40
N VAL A 13 6.73 -38.39 8.15
CA VAL A 13 7.30 -38.29 6.79
C VAL A 13 6.82 -39.45 5.91
N ALA A 14 6.63 -40.65 6.48
CA ALA A 14 6.11 -41.80 5.76
C ALA A 14 4.64 -41.61 5.32
N THR A 15 3.79 -40.96 6.14
CA THR A 15 2.40 -40.68 5.77
C THR A 15 2.25 -39.67 4.64
N MET A 16 3.18 -38.71 4.50
CA MET A 16 3.19 -37.78 3.36
C MET A 16 3.55 -38.45 2.02
N LEU A 17 4.31 -39.55 2.04
CA LEU A 17 4.70 -40.28 0.81
C LEU A 17 3.59 -41.20 0.27
N LEU A 18 2.59 -41.56 1.08
CA LEU A 18 1.50 -42.46 0.68
C LEU A 18 0.29 -41.75 0.04
N ALA A 19 0.26 -40.41 0.01
CA ALA A 19 -0.80 -39.63 -0.62
C ALA A 19 -0.55 -39.32 -2.12
N ALA A 20 0.58 -39.76 -2.69
CA ALA A 20 0.98 -39.42 -4.06
C ALA A 20 0.52 -40.42 -5.15
N CYS A 21 -0.22 -41.46 -4.80
CA CYS A 21 -0.82 -42.39 -5.77
C CYS A 21 -2.28 -42.68 -5.41
N GLY A 22 -3.15 -41.70 -5.62
CA GLY A 22 -4.60 -41.87 -5.61
C GLY A 22 -5.16 -41.37 -6.93
N GLY A 23 -5.54 -42.29 -7.82
CA GLY A 23 -6.11 -41.99 -9.13
C GLY A 23 -7.38 -41.16 -9.02
N GLY A 24 -7.31 -39.93 -9.52
CA GLY A 24 -8.46 -39.04 -9.71
C GLY A 24 -8.93 -39.15 -11.16
N SER A 25 -10.16 -39.61 -11.35
CA SER A 25 -10.86 -39.63 -12.62
C SER A 25 -10.96 -38.22 -13.21
N THR A 26 -10.44 -38.05 -14.42
CA THR A 26 -10.63 -36.87 -15.27
C THR A 26 -12.12 -36.64 -15.51
N PRO A 27 -12.70 -35.48 -15.16
CA PRO A 27 -13.99 -35.09 -15.72
C PRO A 27 -13.78 -34.65 -17.18
N GLU A 28 -14.66 -35.14 -18.06
CA GLU A 28 -14.73 -34.74 -19.47
C GLU A 28 -14.77 -33.20 -19.63
N PRO A 29 -14.17 -32.65 -20.69
CA PRO A 29 -14.28 -31.23 -20.98
C PRO A 29 -15.73 -30.94 -21.37
N THR A 30 -16.42 -30.15 -20.54
CA THR A 30 -17.68 -29.54 -20.92
C THR A 30 -17.41 -28.56 -22.04
N THR A 31 -17.94 -28.85 -23.23
CA THR A 31 -17.97 -27.96 -24.39
C THR A 31 -18.69 -26.67 -23.99
N ALA A 32 -17.92 -25.60 -23.79
CA ALA A 32 -18.46 -24.26 -23.71
C ALA A 32 -18.97 -23.84 -25.11
N PRO A 33 -20.11 -23.14 -25.21
CA PRO A 33 -20.58 -22.63 -26.49
C PRO A 33 -19.60 -21.59 -27.04
N GLU A 34 -19.27 -21.76 -28.31
CA GLU A 34 -18.47 -20.85 -29.13
C GLU A 34 -19.04 -19.43 -29.06
N PRO A 35 -18.24 -18.39 -28.70
CA PRO A 35 -18.71 -17.02 -28.81
C PRO A 35 -18.91 -16.70 -30.30
N ALA A 36 -20.11 -16.21 -30.63
CA ALA A 36 -20.43 -15.73 -31.96
C ALA A 36 -19.37 -14.70 -32.44
N PRO A 37 -18.98 -14.71 -33.74
CA PRO A 37 -18.03 -13.75 -34.26
C PRO A 37 -18.62 -12.34 -34.18
N THR A 38 -18.13 -11.54 -33.23
CA THR A 38 -18.31 -10.09 -33.27
C THR A 38 -17.51 -9.57 -34.46
N THR A 39 -18.23 -9.06 -35.45
CA THR A 39 -17.68 -8.34 -36.59
C THR A 39 -16.91 -7.13 -36.07
N ALA A 40 -15.60 -7.12 -36.30
CA ALA A 40 -14.79 -5.93 -36.06
C ALA A 40 -15.30 -4.79 -36.96
N PRO A 41 -15.50 -3.57 -36.44
CA PRO A 41 -15.78 -2.43 -37.31
C PRO A 41 -14.57 -2.19 -38.23
N GLU A 42 -14.87 -1.91 -39.50
CA GLU A 42 -13.86 -1.57 -40.51
C GLU A 42 -12.94 -0.45 -40.03
N PRO A 43 -11.62 -0.53 -40.32
CA PRO A 43 -10.70 0.55 -40.01
C PRO A 43 -11.10 1.78 -40.83
N THR A 44 -11.61 2.80 -40.15
CA THR A 44 -11.73 4.13 -40.73
C THR A 44 -10.33 4.61 -41.10
N ALA A 45 -10.14 4.92 -42.38
CA ALA A 45 -8.89 5.44 -42.92
C ALA A 45 -8.41 6.64 -42.10
N VAL A 46 -7.26 6.47 -41.46
CA VAL A 46 -6.52 7.56 -40.81
C VAL A 46 -5.95 8.42 -41.93
N PRO A 47 -6.25 9.73 -42.01
CA PRO A 47 -5.55 10.60 -42.95
C PRO A 47 -4.06 10.68 -42.57
N GLU A 48 -3.19 10.54 -43.57
CA GLU A 48 -1.74 10.72 -43.42
C GLU A 48 -1.43 12.07 -42.74
N PRO A 49 -0.59 12.10 -41.69
CA PRO A 49 -0.11 13.36 -41.16
C PRO A 49 0.85 13.95 -42.18
N THR A 50 0.41 15.03 -42.83
CA THR A 50 1.28 15.91 -43.62
C THR A 50 2.33 16.49 -42.68
N ALA A 51 3.59 16.10 -42.87
CA ALA A 51 4.72 16.67 -42.17
C ALA A 51 4.85 18.16 -42.52
N THR A 52 4.35 19.02 -41.64
CA THR A 52 4.75 20.43 -41.60
C THR A 52 5.86 20.55 -40.57
N GLU A 53 7.08 20.71 -41.08
CA GLU A 53 8.27 21.12 -40.33
C GLU A 53 8.03 22.54 -39.79
N ALA A 54 7.49 22.61 -38.57
CA ALA A 54 7.41 23.84 -37.80
C ALA A 54 8.68 23.92 -36.94
N ALA A 55 9.48 24.95 -37.19
CA ALA A 55 10.70 25.26 -36.47
C ALA A 55 10.51 25.21 -34.96
N ALA A 56 11.38 24.46 -34.28
CA ALA A 56 11.45 24.35 -32.83
C ALA A 56 11.61 25.74 -32.19
N PRO A 57 10.70 26.17 -31.30
CA PRO A 57 11.00 27.26 -30.38
C PRO A 57 12.06 26.75 -29.40
N ALA A 58 13.16 27.47 -29.27
CA ALA A 58 14.15 27.21 -28.23
C ALA A 58 13.46 27.24 -26.86
N GLU A 59 13.50 26.12 -26.15
CA GLU A 59 13.09 26.00 -24.76
C GLU A 59 13.90 27.03 -23.92
N PRO A 60 13.26 27.93 -23.17
CA PRO A 60 13.99 28.72 -22.20
C PRO A 60 14.52 27.75 -21.14
N ALA A 61 15.83 27.75 -20.95
CA ALA A 61 16.50 26.98 -19.92
C ALA A 61 15.76 27.14 -18.59
N ALA A 62 15.33 26.02 -18.01
CA ALA A 62 14.77 25.96 -16.67
C ALA A 62 15.78 26.58 -15.72
N THR A 63 15.47 27.78 -15.23
CA THR A 63 16.17 28.36 -14.08
C THR A 63 15.80 27.48 -12.90
N GLU A 64 16.75 26.68 -12.40
CA GLU A 64 16.61 26.00 -11.12
C GLU A 64 16.27 27.06 -10.08
N ALA A 65 15.00 27.05 -9.62
CA ALA A 65 14.60 27.84 -8.48
C ALA A 65 15.52 27.44 -7.31
N PRO A 66 16.03 28.40 -6.52
CA PRO A 66 16.83 28.06 -5.36
C PRO A 66 15.99 27.13 -4.49
N ALA A 67 16.51 25.94 -4.19
CA ALA A 67 15.95 25.12 -3.13
C ALA A 67 16.00 25.98 -1.86
N GLU A 68 14.87 26.56 -1.48
CA GLU A 68 14.76 27.23 -0.19
C GLU A 68 15.15 26.18 0.84
N ALA A 69 16.27 26.44 1.53
CA ALA A 69 16.70 25.60 2.62
C ALA A 69 15.56 25.61 3.63
N MET A 70 14.75 24.54 3.64
CA MET A 70 13.80 24.29 4.72
C MET A 70 14.60 24.42 6.00
N GLY A 71 14.22 25.39 6.85
CA GLY A 71 14.93 25.64 8.10
C GLY A 71 15.11 24.34 8.88
N ALA A 72 16.14 24.27 9.72
CA ALA A 72 16.42 23.07 10.51
C ALA A 72 15.12 22.59 11.20
N PHE A 73 14.65 21.40 10.79
CA PHE A 73 13.42 20.82 11.31
C PHE A 73 13.74 20.25 12.71
N THR A 74 13.09 20.80 13.73
CA THR A 74 13.30 20.46 15.14
C THR A 74 11.97 20.07 15.78
N CYS A 75 11.95 19.01 16.58
CA CYS A 75 10.79 18.61 17.38
C CYS A 75 11.22 18.21 18.80
N ASP A 76 10.40 18.52 19.80
CA ASP A 76 10.67 18.22 21.21
C ASP A 76 10.51 16.73 21.54
N ALA A 77 9.71 16.01 20.75
CA ALA A 77 9.48 14.59 20.82
C ALA A 77 9.35 13.99 19.41
N PRO A 78 9.62 12.68 19.22
CA PRO A 78 9.47 12.03 17.92
C PRO A 78 8.04 12.19 17.38
N ILE A 79 7.92 12.59 16.12
CA ILE A 79 6.65 12.61 15.39
C ILE A 79 6.33 11.17 14.98
N LYS A 80 5.15 10.68 15.31
CA LYS A 80 4.73 9.31 15.04
C LYS A 80 3.65 9.27 13.96
N ILE A 81 3.87 8.43 12.95
CA ILE A 81 2.99 8.22 11.82
C ILE A 81 2.49 6.78 11.86
N GLY A 82 1.18 6.58 11.94
CA GLY A 82 0.55 5.27 11.78
C GLY A 82 0.23 5.00 10.30
N LEU A 83 0.93 4.06 9.67
CA LEU A 83 0.65 3.62 8.31
C LEU A 83 -0.19 2.34 8.33
N ILE A 84 -1.46 2.44 7.98
CA ILE A 84 -2.35 1.27 7.85
C ILE A 84 -2.44 0.90 6.36
N THR A 85 -2.21 -0.36 6.04
CA THR A 85 -2.20 -0.83 4.65
C THR A 85 -2.48 -2.33 4.54
N ASP A 86 -3.00 -2.76 3.40
CA ASP A 86 -3.30 -4.16 3.10
C ASP A 86 -1.99 -4.93 2.81
N LEU A 87 -1.22 -5.36 3.82
CA LEU A 87 -0.02 -6.19 3.59
C LEU A 87 -0.38 -7.64 3.26
N THR A 88 -1.53 -8.10 3.78
CA THR A 88 -2.16 -9.36 3.40
C THR A 88 -3.59 -9.13 2.89
N GLY A 89 -4.26 -10.20 2.49
CA GLY A 89 -5.63 -10.11 1.97
C GLY A 89 -5.71 -9.80 0.47
N GLY A 90 -6.89 -9.35 0.03
CA GLY A 90 -7.25 -9.27 -1.40
C GLY A 90 -6.49 -8.21 -2.20
N LEU A 91 -6.03 -7.15 -1.55
CA LEU A 91 -5.27 -6.06 -2.17
C LEU A 91 -3.80 -6.03 -1.71
N ALA A 92 -3.27 -7.17 -1.25
CA ALA A 92 -1.90 -7.31 -0.73
C ALA A 92 -0.81 -6.70 -1.65
N ILE A 93 -1.01 -6.79 -2.97
CA ILE A 93 -0.07 -6.23 -3.95
C ILE A 93 0.01 -4.71 -3.83
N TYR A 94 -1.13 -4.04 -3.64
CA TYR A 94 -1.20 -2.60 -3.45
C TYR A 94 -0.64 -2.19 -2.10
N GLY A 95 -0.97 -2.90 -1.02
CA GLY A 95 -0.46 -2.51 0.29
C GLY A 95 1.04 -2.72 0.44
N THR A 96 1.60 -3.75 -0.19
CA THR A 96 3.05 -3.94 -0.32
C THR A 96 3.70 -2.78 -1.09
N MET A 97 3.08 -2.31 -2.19
CA MET A 97 3.56 -1.15 -2.93
C MET A 97 3.46 0.14 -2.11
N ALA A 98 2.35 0.34 -1.40
CA ALA A 98 2.11 1.51 -0.54
C ALA A 98 3.14 1.59 0.60
N GLN A 99 3.40 0.49 1.32
CA GLN A 99 4.42 0.46 2.36
C GLN A 99 5.81 0.80 1.80
N ARG A 100 6.22 0.11 0.73
CA ARG A 100 7.56 0.32 0.14
C ARG A 100 7.74 1.74 -0.37
N SER A 101 6.74 2.28 -1.08
CA SER A 101 6.80 3.64 -1.62
C SER A 101 6.79 4.69 -0.52
N PHE A 102 6.01 4.51 0.54
CA PHE A 102 6.02 5.41 1.69
C PHE A 102 7.40 5.44 2.36
N LEU A 103 7.98 4.27 2.66
CA LEU A 103 9.31 4.19 3.29
C LEU A 103 10.43 4.76 2.41
N LEU A 104 10.35 4.55 1.08
CA LEU A 104 11.28 5.17 0.12
C LEU A 104 11.09 6.69 0.03
N GLY A 105 9.86 7.18 0.10
CA GLY A 105 9.56 8.61 0.14
C GLY A 105 10.12 9.27 1.39
N MET A 106 10.02 8.59 2.54
CA MET A 106 10.62 9.03 3.80
C MET A 106 12.15 9.08 3.71
N GLU A 107 12.79 8.06 3.13
CA GLU A 107 14.24 8.05 2.89
C GLU A 107 14.70 9.18 1.96
N TYR A 108 13.95 9.41 0.88
CA TYR A 108 14.23 10.51 -0.04
C TYR A 108 14.12 11.87 0.67
N ALA A 109 13.07 12.04 1.48
CA ALA A 109 12.81 13.31 2.18
C ALA A 109 13.78 13.56 3.34
N SER A 110 14.21 12.53 4.07
CA SER A 110 15.22 12.63 5.13
C SER A 110 16.65 12.73 4.60
N GLY A 111 16.89 12.25 3.37
CA GLY A 111 18.23 12.14 2.78
C GLY A 111 19.03 10.94 3.29
N ALA A 112 18.41 10.03 4.05
CA ALA A 112 19.06 8.86 4.62
C ALA A 112 18.06 7.70 4.81
N ALA A 113 18.54 6.47 4.65
CA ALA A 113 17.74 5.27 4.90
C ALA A 113 17.18 5.25 6.33
N GLY A 114 15.94 4.77 6.47
CA GLY A 114 15.31 4.61 7.78
C GLY A 114 15.94 3.49 8.61
N GLU A 115 15.99 3.68 9.92
CA GLU A 115 16.44 2.68 10.88
C GLU A 115 15.26 1.81 11.32
N GLU A 116 15.35 0.49 11.12
CA GLU A 116 14.30 -0.44 11.55
C GLU A 116 14.29 -0.54 13.09
N MET A 117 13.11 -0.37 13.69
CA MET A 117 12.90 -0.41 15.14
C MET A 117 12.33 -1.77 15.62
N GLY A 118 12.02 -2.67 14.69
CA GLY A 118 11.27 -3.90 14.94
C GLY A 118 9.76 -3.72 14.75
N ASP A 119 9.00 -4.82 14.77
CA ASP A 119 7.53 -4.84 14.68
C ASP A 119 6.93 -4.01 13.52
N ASN A 120 7.58 -4.06 12.35
CA ASN A 120 7.23 -3.25 11.17
C ASN A 120 7.20 -1.74 11.48
N ALA A 121 8.26 -1.25 12.11
CA ALA A 121 8.44 0.17 12.37
C ALA A 121 9.82 0.69 11.94
N TRP A 122 9.87 1.95 11.52
CA TRP A 122 11.07 2.62 11.02
C TRP A 122 11.22 4.01 11.64
N SER A 123 12.46 4.45 11.89
CA SER A 123 12.79 5.80 12.34
C SER A 123 13.60 6.54 11.28
N TYR A 124 13.29 7.82 11.08
CA TYR A 124 13.94 8.72 10.14
C TYR A 124 14.36 10.01 10.86
N LYS A 125 15.50 10.58 10.47
CA LYS A 125 15.96 11.87 10.99
C LYS A 125 15.75 12.98 9.97
N PHE A 126 15.05 14.03 10.38
CA PHE A 126 14.85 15.27 9.62
C PHE A 126 15.47 16.40 10.43
N GLY A 127 16.71 16.79 10.11
CA GLY A 127 17.47 17.68 10.98
C GLY A 127 17.66 17.05 12.37
N ASP A 128 17.21 17.75 13.42
CA ASP A 128 17.26 17.26 14.80
C ASP A 128 15.97 16.54 15.21
N CYS A 129 14.96 16.52 14.34
CA CYS A 129 13.69 15.85 14.62
C CYS A 129 13.73 14.37 14.21
N GLU A 130 13.10 13.54 15.05
CA GLU A 130 12.85 12.13 14.74
C GLU A 130 11.43 11.94 14.23
N VAL A 131 11.28 11.15 13.17
CA VAL A 131 9.98 10.71 12.65
C VAL A 131 9.92 9.18 12.67
N GLN A 132 8.94 8.64 13.37
CA GLN A 132 8.70 7.21 13.52
C GLN A 132 7.49 6.79 12.70
N VAL A 133 7.64 5.74 11.91
CA VAL A 133 6.58 5.16 11.08
C VAL A 133 6.22 3.80 11.65
N LEU A 134 4.96 3.62 12.07
CA LEU A 134 4.43 2.38 12.63
C LEU A 134 3.47 1.76 11.61
N VAL A 135 3.83 0.60 11.04
CA VAL A 135 3.02 -0.03 9.99
C VAL A 135 2.10 -1.09 10.58
N ARG A 136 0.85 -1.14 10.10
CA ARG A 136 -0.17 -2.13 10.48
C ARG A 136 -0.83 -2.75 9.25
N ASP A 137 -1.08 -4.05 9.32
CA ASP A 137 -1.74 -4.84 8.28
C ASP A 137 -3.22 -5.01 8.61
N ASP A 138 -4.10 -4.30 7.89
CA ASP A 138 -5.55 -4.40 8.07
C ASP A 138 -6.20 -5.56 7.29
N LYS A 139 -5.41 -6.27 6.47
CA LYS A 139 -5.85 -7.38 5.61
C LYS A 139 -6.97 -7.00 4.62
N GLY A 140 -7.16 -5.71 4.36
CA GLY A 140 -8.26 -5.15 3.56
C GLY A 140 -9.62 -5.15 4.24
N SER A 141 -9.68 -5.22 5.58
CA SER A 141 -10.91 -5.24 6.37
C SER A 141 -11.18 -3.92 7.08
N ALA A 142 -12.40 -3.41 7.00
CA ALA A 142 -12.81 -2.18 7.69
C ALA A 142 -12.83 -2.35 9.23
N ASP A 143 -13.19 -3.54 9.72
CA ASP A 143 -13.21 -3.84 11.17
C ASP A 143 -11.79 -3.88 11.75
N GLU A 144 -10.86 -4.49 11.01
CA GLU A 144 -9.45 -4.54 11.41
C GLU A 144 -8.85 -3.13 11.33
N THR A 145 -9.14 -2.38 10.26
CA THR A 145 -8.73 -0.97 10.11
C THR A 145 -9.15 -0.14 11.32
N ALA A 146 -10.42 -0.27 11.74
CA ALA A 146 -10.94 0.48 12.88
C ALA A 146 -10.24 0.10 14.19
N THR A 147 -9.96 -1.19 14.39
CA THR A 147 -9.25 -1.68 15.57
C THR A 147 -7.82 -1.15 15.62
N LEU A 148 -7.09 -1.26 14.52
CA LEU A 148 -5.70 -0.82 14.39
C LEU A 148 -5.57 0.71 14.50
N ALA A 149 -6.52 1.46 13.94
CA ALA A 149 -6.55 2.91 14.06
C ALA A 149 -6.68 3.36 15.52
N ARG A 150 -7.62 2.76 16.27
CA ARG A 150 -7.76 3.05 17.71
C ARG A 150 -6.53 2.64 18.50
N GLU A 151 -5.90 1.50 18.18
CA GLU A 151 -4.64 1.13 18.83
C GLU A 151 -3.53 2.16 18.55
N LEU A 152 -3.36 2.57 17.28
CA LEU A 152 -2.35 3.56 16.90
C LEU A 152 -2.59 4.92 17.60
N ILE A 153 -3.84 5.37 17.68
CA ILE A 153 -4.21 6.64 18.32
C ILE A 153 -4.07 6.56 19.84
N GLU A 154 -4.71 5.58 20.47
CA GLU A 154 -4.88 5.56 21.93
C GLU A 154 -3.65 5.03 22.66
N LYS A 155 -2.99 4.01 22.09
CA LYS A 155 -1.87 3.32 22.74
C LYS A 155 -0.52 3.78 22.20
N ASP A 156 -0.37 3.81 20.88
CA ASP A 156 0.91 4.22 20.28
C ASP A 156 1.07 5.75 20.23
N GLN A 157 -0.04 6.49 20.40
CA GLN A 157 -0.13 7.94 20.37
C GLN A 157 0.48 8.54 19.10
N VAL A 158 0.02 8.08 17.94
CA VAL A 158 0.43 8.64 16.65
C VAL A 158 -0.10 10.05 16.47
N ASP A 159 0.69 10.92 15.85
CA ASP A 159 0.31 12.30 15.53
C ASP A 159 -0.50 12.38 14.23
N MET A 160 -0.35 11.37 13.36
CA MET A 160 -1.11 11.26 12.11
C MET A 160 -1.24 9.82 11.62
N LEU A 161 -2.24 9.61 10.78
CA LEU A 161 -2.51 8.37 10.10
C LEU A 161 -2.32 8.52 8.59
N VAL A 162 -1.86 7.45 7.96
CA VAL A 162 -1.73 7.32 6.51
C VAL A 162 -2.38 5.99 6.12
N GLY A 163 -3.17 5.99 5.05
CA GLY A 163 -3.82 4.77 4.56
C GLY A 163 -5.33 4.89 4.42
N THR A 164 -6.04 3.79 4.18
CA THR A 164 -5.52 2.49 3.71
C THR A 164 -5.84 2.32 2.20
N VAL A 165 -5.60 1.13 1.63
CA VAL A 165 -5.82 0.84 0.21
C VAL A 165 -7.30 0.70 -0.13
N SER A 166 -8.02 -0.10 0.64
CA SER A 166 -9.45 -0.33 0.41
C SER A 166 -10.25 0.94 0.65
N SER A 167 -11.05 1.37 -0.33
CA SER A 167 -11.83 2.61 -0.20
C SER A 167 -12.91 2.54 0.87
N GLY A 168 -13.49 1.35 1.10
CA GLY A 168 -14.45 1.15 2.20
C GLY A 168 -13.78 1.23 3.57
N SER A 169 -12.58 0.65 3.69
CA SER A 169 -11.79 0.73 4.93
C SER A 169 -11.32 2.16 5.20
N THR A 170 -10.89 2.90 4.17
CA THR A 170 -10.47 4.30 4.31
C THR A 170 -11.63 5.23 4.69
N ALA A 171 -12.86 4.95 4.24
CA ALA A 171 -14.03 5.70 4.72
C ALA A 171 -14.24 5.54 6.23
N SER A 172 -14.13 4.31 6.75
CA SER A 172 -14.16 4.05 8.21
C SER A 172 -13.01 4.73 8.94
N LEU A 173 -11.79 4.66 8.37
CA LEU A 173 -10.61 5.32 8.93
C LEU A 173 -10.77 6.84 9.01
N GLN A 174 -11.38 7.47 8.00
CA GLN A 174 -11.65 8.90 7.94
C GLN A 174 -12.59 9.35 9.06
N GLU A 175 -13.64 8.58 9.35
CA GLU A 175 -14.55 8.87 10.47
C GLU A 175 -13.82 8.78 11.82
N ILE A 176 -13.01 7.74 12.01
CA ILE A 176 -12.25 7.55 13.27
C ILE A 176 -11.21 8.66 13.45
N ALA A 177 -10.46 8.99 12.41
CA ALA A 177 -9.46 10.06 12.45
C ALA A 177 -10.11 11.40 12.85
N LYS A 178 -11.26 11.71 12.23
CA LYS A 178 -12.07 12.90 12.55
C LYS A 178 -12.59 12.91 13.98
N GLU A 179 -13.11 11.78 14.48
CA GLU A 179 -13.62 11.67 15.86
C GLU A 179 -12.54 11.89 16.93
N ASN A 180 -11.27 11.69 16.58
CA ASN A 180 -10.13 11.76 17.50
C ASN A 180 -9.22 12.98 17.24
N ASP A 181 -9.62 13.90 16.37
CA ASP A 181 -8.81 15.07 15.95
C ASP A 181 -7.39 14.67 15.45
N VAL A 182 -7.29 13.57 14.69
CA VAL A 182 -6.04 13.08 14.11
C VAL A 182 -6.03 13.29 12.60
N VAL A 183 -4.93 13.85 12.09
CA VAL A 183 -4.77 14.07 10.65
C VAL A 183 -4.70 12.74 9.91
N LEU A 184 -5.51 12.59 8.85
CA LEU A 184 -5.47 11.45 7.94
C LEU A 184 -4.97 11.86 6.55
N ILE A 185 -3.92 11.19 6.07
CA ILE A 185 -3.52 11.18 4.67
C ILE A 185 -4.12 9.94 4.00
N ALA A 186 -5.22 10.13 3.27
CA ALA A 186 -5.84 9.07 2.49
C ALA A 186 -4.95 8.69 1.30
N ALA A 187 -4.42 7.45 1.30
CA ALA A 187 -3.61 6.92 0.21
C ALA A 187 -3.62 5.38 0.21
N PRO A 188 -3.85 4.68 -0.91
CA PRO A 188 -4.25 5.13 -2.26
C PRO A 188 -5.77 5.08 -2.54
N ALA A 189 -6.64 4.94 -1.53
CA ALA A 189 -8.08 4.81 -1.74
C ALA A 189 -8.68 5.83 -2.73
N ALA A 190 -9.59 5.36 -3.59
CA ALA A 190 -10.00 6.05 -4.81
C ALA A 190 -11.50 6.35 -4.91
N ALA A 191 -12.29 6.08 -3.86
CA ALA A 191 -13.70 6.45 -3.85
C ALA A 191 -13.85 7.98 -3.86
N ASN A 192 -14.67 8.49 -4.79
CA ASN A 192 -14.96 9.91 -4.94
C ASN A 192 -15.47 10.55 -3.64
N ASP A 193 -16.19 9.79 -2.82
CA ASP A 193 -16.80 10.30 -1.60
C ASP A 193 -15.74 10.74 -0.58
N ILE A 194 -14.55 10.13 -0.55
CA ILE A 194 -13.46 10.46 0.38
C ILE A 194 -13.03 11.93 0.24
N THR A 195 -12.92 12.41 -1.00
CA THR A 195 -12.57 13.80 -1.34
C THR A 195 -13.79 14.64 -1.73
N GLY A 196 -14.97 14.05 -1.69
CA GLY A 196 -16.25 14.64 -2.04
C GLY A 196 -17.14 14.82 -0.82
N VAL A 197 -18.20 14.03 -0.72
CA VAL A 197 -19.22 14.19 0.34
C VAL A 197 -18.71 13.91 1.75
N ASN A 198 -17.67 13.10 1.90
CA ASN A 198 -17.05 12.76 3.20
C ASN A 198 -15.81 13.61 3.50
N PHE A 199 -15.42 14.52 2.60
CA PHE A 199 -14.33 15.45 2.87
C PHE A 199 -14.63 16.27 4.13
N ASN A 200 -13.64 16.40 5.00
CA ASN A 200 -13.65 17.30 6.15
C ASN A 200 -12.48 18.28 6.02
N ASP A 201 -12.71 19.52 6.45
CA ASP A 201 -11.71 20.60 6.45
C ASP A 201 -10.85 20.61 7.72
N HIS A 202 -11.13 19.70 8.66
CA HIS A 202 -10.53 19.57 9.97
C HIS A 202 -10.46 18.09 10.36
#